data_AF-A0A7G2CCV5-F1
#
_entry.id   AF-A0A7G2CCV5-F1
#
_cell.length_a   1.000
_cell.length_b   1.000
_cell.length_c   1.000
_cell.angle_alpha   90.00
_cell.angle_beta   90.00
_cell.angle_gamma   90.00
#
_symmetry.space_group_name_H-M   'P 1'
#
loop_
_entity.id
_entity.type
_entity.pdbx_description
1 polymer ?
#
loop_
_entity_poly.entity_id
_entity_poly.type
_entity_poly.pdbx_seq_one_letter_code
_entity_poly.pdbx_strand_id
1 'polypeptide(L)'
;MLNWWLILLIVVIPIVVILLAVYILIFFQNKDDAKSDIGYKVIFVLAMVVGLGSVLLLPYDVANSPDPTQQTKYNQTLNTQLMWEVVLWMMAALAVVICPFLMFFYEAYDPEKPKIGKQIAHGIVSTLIIFVIFALVTGLCYWKVGVSQIKFEAFATGPQLLPVTNAGILNNGTYEDATLVINVTFTTYCMGMLCFFGWIFFFFYGGVGVTSYPIRKLLAFPKRVKRIGSSRFTQEMAIILAKAEALLELSLQLQKQCRSRISRQNKSKVNIIRNEVYILEAQQNQLIWAYTKAGGSPFIVYGGLAMHIICLGTGIAWILHIFIYNTFDADPF
;
A
#
# COMPACT_ATOMS: atom_id res chain seq x y z
N MET A 1 0.23 -28.89 -25.01
CA MET A 1 1.62 -28.60 -24.56
C MET A 1 1.54 -27.91 -23.22
N LEU A 2 2.25 -28.40 -22.20
CA LEU A 2 2.27 -27.81 -20.87
C LEU A 2 3.01 -26.47 -20.94
N ASN A 3 2.33 -25.35 -20.74
CA ASN A 3 2.96 -24.02 -20.72
C ASN A 3 3.83 -23.90 -19.46
N TRP A 4 5.08 -24.33 -19.54
CA TRP A 4 6.06 -24.26 -18.46
C TRP A 4 6.21 -22.84 -17.89
N TRP A 5 6.06 -21.83 -18.73
CA TRP A 5 6.01 -20.43 -18.34
C TRP A 5 4.88 -20.12 -17.34
N LEU A 6 3.69 -20.66 -17.60
CA LEU A 6 2.52 -20.46 -16.74
C LEU A 6 2.70 -21.17 -15.39
N ILE A 7 3.32 -22.35 -15.38
CA ILE A 7 3.64 -23.07 -14.14
C ILE A 7 4.65 -22.30 -13.31
N LEU A 8 5.70 -21.77 -13.95
CA LEU A 8 6.67 -20.92 -13.27
C LEU A 8 5.97 -19.71 -12.65
N LEU A 9 5.09 -19.05 -13.39
CA LEU A 9 4.35 -17.87 -12.93
C LEU A 9 3.43 -18.21 -11.73
N ILE A 10 2.66 -19.30 -11.81
CA ILE A 10 1.68 -19.70 -10.79
C ILE A 10 2.33 -20.32 -9.55
N VAL A 11 3.54 -20.88 -9.64
CA VAL A 11 4.21 -21.49 -8.48
C VAL A 11 5.23 -20.54 -7.85
N VAL A 12 6.12 -19.98 -8.66
CA VAL A 12 7.24 -19.17 -8.15
C VAL A 12 6.74 -17.84 -7.63
N ILE A 13 5.83 -17.16 -8.34
CA ILE A 13 5.39 -15.83 -7.92
C ILE A 13 4.60 -15.86 -6.62
N PRO A 14 3.64 -16.77 -6.37
CA PRO A 14 3.00 -16.87 -5.07
C PRO A 14 3.97 -17.15 -3.92
N ILE A 15 4.99 -17.98 -4.12
CA ILE A 15 6.03 -18.21 -3.11
C ILE A 15 6.76 -16.90 -2.81
N VAL A 16 7.13 -16.14 -3.83
CA VAL A 16 7.75 -14.81 -3.66
C VAL A 16 6.82 -13.85 -2.93
N VAL A 17 5.52 -13.83 -3.25
CA VAL A 17 4.52 -12.99 -2.56
C VAL A 17 4.40 -13.37 -1.09
N ILE A 18 4.35 -14.67 -0.77
CA ILE A 18 4.29 -15.16 0.62
C ILE A 18 5.56 -14.75 1.38
N LEU A 19 6.74 -14.97 0.80
CA LEU A 19 8.02 -14.59 1.41
C LEU A 19 8.10 -13.07 1.64
N LEU A 20 7.63 -12.28 0.68
CA LEU A 20 7.57 -10.82 0.80
C LEU A 20 6.61 -10.40 1.92
N ALA A 21 5.43 -10.99 2.01
CA ALA A 21 4.45 -10.70 3.06
C ALA A 21 5.00 -11.01 4.45
N VAL A 22 5.67 -12.16 4.62
CA VAL A 22 6.34 -12.53 5.87
C VAL A 22 7.50 -11.59 6.19
N TYR A 23 8.30 -11.21 5.19
CA TYR A 23 9.40 -10.27 5.37
C TYR A 23 8.91 -8.90 5.87
N ILE A 24 7.85 -8.35 5.23
CA ILE A 24 7.24 -7.08 5.64
C ILE A 24 6.75 -7.18 7.09
N LEU A 25 6.08 -8.27 7.46
CA LEU A 25 5.64 -8.49 8.84
C LEU A 25 6.82 -8.47 9.83
N ILE A 26 7.90 -9.20 9.54
CA ILE A 26 9.07 -9.27 10.42
C ILE A 26 9.79 -7.92 10.51
N PHE A 27 9.79 -7.14 9.42
CA PHE A 27 10.44 -5.84 9.37
C PHE A 27 9.68 -4.77 10.16
N PHE A 28 8.35 -4.77 10.11
CA PHE A 28 7.50 -3.75 10.74
C PHE A 28 6.92 -4.15 12.11
N GLN A 29 7.04 -5.41 12.55
CA GLN A 29 6.59 -5.80 13.88
C GLN A 29 7.39 -5.08 14.99
N ASN A 30 6.71 -4.67 16.06
CA ASN A 30 7.38 -4.15 17.25
C ASN A 30 8.15 -5.29 17.95
N LYS A 31 9.33 -4.97 18.52
CA LYS A 31 10.18 -5.95 19.21
C LYS A 31 9.50 -6.54 20.45
N ASP A 32 8.68 -5.73 21.12
CA ASP A 32 7.93 -6.14 22.30
C ASP A 32 6.83 -7.16 21.96
N ASP A 33 6.35 -7.14 20.71
CA ASP A 33 5.24 -7.96 20.21
C ASP A 33 5.72 -9.15 19.33
N ALA A 34 7.04 -9.41 19.33
CA ALA A 34 7.63 -10.44 18.48
C ALA A 34 7.13 -11.85 18.85
N LYS A 35 6.81 -12.10 20.12
CA LYS A 35 6.46 -13.44 20.65
C LYS A 35 4.97 -13.62 20.98
N SER A 36 4.19 -12.55 21.08
CA SER A 36 2.91 -12.58 21.84
C SER A 36 1.72 -13.11 21.05
N ASP A 37 1.61 -12.89 19.74
CA ASP A 37 0.30 -13.09 19.10
C ASP A 37 0.40 -13.54 17.63
N ILE A 38 0.18 -14.83 17.39
CA ILE A 38 0.30 -15.45 16.06
C ILE A 38 -0.94 -15.17 15.20
N GLY A 39 -2.12 -14.98 15.82
CA GLY A 39 -3.40 -14.87 15.12
C GLY A 39 -3.48 -13.70 14.13
N TYR A 40 -3.21 -12.47 14.58
CA TYR A 40 -3.23 -11.30 13.69
C TYR A 40 -2.12 -11.37 12.64
N LYS A 41 -0.99 -12.04 12.93
CA LYS A 41 0.13 -12.20 12.00
C LYS A 41 -0.28 -13.05 10.81
N VAL A 42 -0.99 -14.15 11.06
CA VAL A 42 -1.53 -15.02 10.00
C VAL A 42 -2.53 -14.26 9.14
N ILE A 43 -3.45 -13.51 9.76
CA ILE A 43 -4.46 -12.75 9.02
C ILE A 43 -3.81 -11.64 8.18
N PHE A 44 -2.80 -10.94 8.70
CA PHE A 44 -2.05 -9.94 7.95
C PHE A 44 -1.36 -10.55 6.73
N VAL A 45 -0.67 -11.69 6.89
CA VAL A 45 -0.02 -12.39 5.78
C VAL A 45 -1.06 -12.84 4.75
N LEU A 46 -2.19 -13.39 5.20
CA LEU A 46 -3.30 -13.77 4.32
C LEU A 46 -3.82 -12.56 3.53
N ALA A 47 -4.07 -11.43 4.19
CA ALA A 47 -4.56 -10.21 3.55
C ALA A 47 -3.57 -9.70 2.48
N MET A 48 -2.27 -9.72 2.78
CA MET A 48 -1.22 -9.35 1.84
C MET A 48 -1.13 -10.31 0.65
N VAL A 49 -1.23 -11.62 0.90
CA VAL A 49 -1.18 -12.65 -0.16
C VAL A 49 -2.40 -12.57 -1.07
N VAL A 50 -3.60 -12.40 -0.52
CA VAL A 50 -4.82 -12.24 -1.33
C VAL A 50 -4.77 -10.91 -2.10
N GLY A 51 -4.34 -9.84 -1.43
CA GLY A 51 -4.17 -8.50 -2.03
C GLY A 51 -3.23 -8.52 -3.24
N LEU A 52 -1.98 -8.91 -3.02
CA LEU A 52 -0.93 -8.90 -4.05
C LEU A 52 -1.06 -10.05 -5.05
N GLY A 53 -1.52 -11.22 -4.58
CA GLY A 53 -1.66 -12.43 -5.38
C GLY A 53 -2.84 -12.38 -6.36
N SER A 54 -3.84 -11.54 -6.12
CA SER A 54 -4.98 -11.37 -7.02
C SER A 54 -4.57 -10.98 -8.45
N VAL A 55 -3.45 -10.29 -8.63
CA VAL A 55 -2.88 -9.93 -9.94
C VAL A 55 -2.54 -11.16 -10.78
N LEU A 56 -2.23 -12.29 -10.14
CA LEU A 56 -1.89 -13.54 -10.82
C LEU A 56 -3.13 -14.26 -11.39
N LEU A 57 -4.33 -13.83 -11.02
CA LEU A 57 -5.57 -14.35 -11.60
C LEU A 57 -5.76 -13.88 -13.04
N LEU A 58 -5.25 -12.70 -13.41
CA LEU A 58 -5.31 -12.19 -14.79
C LEU A 58 -4.62 -13.10 -15.81
N PRO A 59 -3.33 -13.44 -15.67
CA PRO A 59 -2.67 -14.35 -16.62
C PRO A 59 -3.29 -15.76 -16.57
N TYR A 60 -3.83 -16.18 -15.43
CA TYR A 60 -4.57 -17.44 -15.33
C TYR A 60 -5.87 -17.41 -16.14
N ASP A 61 -6.64 -16.32 -16.06
CA ASP A 61 -7.89 -16.14 -16.80
C ASP A 61 -7.65 -16.12 -18.32
N VAL A 62 -6.60 -15.41 -18.76
CA VAL A 62 -6.15 -15.43 -20.17
C VAL A 62 -5.74 -16.84 -20.60
N ALA A 63 -5.05 -17.60 -19.74
CA ALA A 63 -4.65 -18.96 -20.05
C ALA A 63 -5.82 -19.97 -20.09
N ASN A 64 -6.88 -19.72 -19.31
CA ASN A 64 -8.09 -20.55 -19.27
C ASN A 64 -9.17 -20.08 -20.27
N SER A 65 -8.94 -18.97 -20.99
CA SER A 65 -9.84 -18.47 -22.02
C SER A 65 -9.87 -19.43 -23.22
N PRO A 66 -11.08 -19.79 -23.72
CA PRO A 66 -11.19 -20.70 -24.85
C PRO A 66 -10.65 -20.06 -26.15
N ASP A 67 -9.95 -20.86 -26.94
CA ASP A 67 -9.48 -20.45 -28.26
C ASP A 67 -10.63 -20.61 -29.27
N PRO A 68 -11.17 -19.52 -29.86
CA PRO A 68 -12.30 -19.58 -30.76
C PRO A 68 -12.00 -20.34 -32.07
N THR A 69 -10.72 -20.62 -32.36
CA THR A 69 -10.30 -21.27 -33.60
C THR A 69 -10.22 -22.80 -33.51
N GLN A 70 -10.29 -23.38 -32.32
CA GLN A 70 -10.17 -24.84 -32.12
C GLN A 70 -11.44 -25.45 -31.52
N GLN A 71 -12.23 -26.14 -32.36
CA GLN A 71 -13.52 -26.75 -32.01
C GLN A 71 -13.51 -27.72 -30.81
N THR A 72 -12.37 -28.33 -30.47
CA THR A 72 -12.27 -29.32 -29.39
C THR A 72 -11.64 -28.77 -28.11
N LYS A 73 -11.28 -27.48 -28.08
CA LYS A 73 -10.59 -26.82 -26.96
C LYS A 73 -11.48 -25.83 -26.20
N TYR A 74 -12.81 -26.05 -26.25
CA TYR A 74 -13.83 -25.25 -25.56
C TYR A 74 -14.22 -25.81 -24.18
N ASN A 75 -13.40 -26.68 -23.57
CA ASN A 75 -13.65 -27.07 -22.19
C ASN A 75 -13.03 -26.03 -21.26
N GLN A 76 -13.86 -25.10 -20.79
CA GLN A 76 -13.60 -24.35 -19.56
C GLN A 76 -13.40 -25.37 -18.44
N THR A 77 -12.15 -25.72 -18.13
CA THR A 77 -11.87 -26.70 -17.07
C THR A 77 -12.30 -26.19 -15.69
N LEU A 78 -12.33 -24.86 -15.51
CA LEU A 78 -12.74 -24.17 -14.30
C LEU A 78 -13.59 -22.94 -14.64
N ASN A 79 -14.62 -22.68 -13.81
CA ASN A 79 -15.46 -21.49 -13.91
C ASN A 79 -14.69 -20.27 -13.37
N THR A 80 -14.09 -19.48 -14.27
CA THR A 80 -13.29 -18.30 -13.91
C THR A 80 -14.14 -17.16 -13.35
N GLN A 81 -15.41 -17.04 -13.77
CA GLN A 81 -16.32 -16.04 -13.21
C GLN A 81 -16.54 -16.28 -11.72
N LEU A 82 -16.86 -17.52 -11.33
CA LEU A 82 -17.05 -17.88 -9.92
C LEU A 82 -15.76 -17.69 -9.10
N MET A 83 -14.60 -18.02 -9.69
CA MET A 83 -13.30 -17.80 -9.06
C MET A 83 -13.06 -16.31 -8.74
N TRP A 84 -13.31 -15.43 -9.72
CA TRP A 84 -13.20 -13.98 -9.53
C TRP A 84 -14.17 -13.49 -8.45
N GLU A 85 -15.43 -13.93 -8.48
CA GLU A 85 -16.42 -13.56 -7.46
C GLU A 85 -15.96 -13.96 -6.06
N VAL A 86 -15.45 -15.18 -5.87
CA VAL A 86 -14.95 -15.66 -4.58
C VAL A 86 -13.77 -14.81 -4.08
N VAL A 87 -12.79 -14.54 -4.94
CA VAL A 87 -11.61 -13.76 -4.54
C VAL A 87 -11.98 -12.31 -4.23
N LEU A 88 -12.83 -11.69 -5.04
CA LEU A 88 -13.27 -10.31 -4.83
C LEU A 88 -14.10 -10.18 -3.54
N TRP A 89 -14.99 -11.13 -3.23
CA TRP A 89 -15.69 -11.16 -1.95
C TRP A 89 -14.76 -11.42 -0.76
N MET A 90 -13.74 -12.25 -0.93
CA MET A 90 -12.70 -12.44 0.09
C MET A 90 -11.94 -11.14 0.35
N MET A 91 -11.55 -10.41 -0.70
CA MET A 91 -10.93 -9.09 -0.59
C MET A 91 -11.85 -8.07 0.09
N ALA A 92 -13.14 -8.05 -0.27
CA ALA A 92 -14.13 -7.20 0.35
C ALA A 92 -14.28 -7.48 1.85
N ALA A 93 -14.38 -8.76 2.24
CA ALA A 93 -14.45 -9.17 3.63
C ALA A 93 -13.19 -8.79 4.42
N LEU A 94 -12.01 -8.98 3.82
CA LEU A 94 -10.74 -8.57 4.40
C LEU A 94 -10.70 -7.04 4.63
N ALA A 95 -11.08 -6.25 3.61
CA ALA A 95 -10.99 -4.80 3.64
C ALA A 95 -12.00 -4.12 4.58
N VAL A 96 -13.26 -4.58 4.60
CA VAL A 96 -14.35 -3.89 5.32
C VAL A 96 -14.63 -4.49 6.70
N VAL A 97 -14.35 -5.79 6.89
CA VAL A 97 -14.70 -6.50 8.13
C VAL A 97 -13.46 -6.90 8.92
N ILE A 98 -12.59 -7.74 8.34
CA ILE A 98 -11.53 -8.42 9.10
C ILE A 98 -10.42 -7.44 9.49
N CYS A 99 -9.88 -6.64 8.56
CA CYS A 99 -8.81 -5.70 8.86
C CYS A 99 -9.25 -4.58 9.81
N PRO A 100 -10.42 -3.92 9.62
CA PRO A 100 -10.91 -2.94 10.58
C PRO A 100 -11.15 -3.54 11.97
N PHE A 101 -11.69 -4.77 12.04
CA PHE A 101 -11.85 -5.48 13.31
C PHE A 101 -10.52 -5.67 14.03
N LEU A 102 -9.49 -6.14 13.33
CA LEU A 102 -8.16 -6.32 13.93
C LEU A 102 -7.56 -5.00 14.39
N MET A 103 -7.74 -3.93 13.63
CA MET A 103 -7.28 -2.59 14.01
C MET A 103 -7.92 -2.12 15.32
N PHE A 104 -9.25 -2.18 15.43
CA PHE A 104 -9.98 -1.77 16.64
C PHE A 104 -9.78 -2.73 17.81
N PHE A 105 -9.59 -4.02 17.53
CA PHE A 105 -9.24 -5.00 18.55
C PHE A 105 -7.88 -4.64 19.15
N TYR A 106 -6.87 -4.32 18.33
CA TYR A 106 -5.56 -3.90 18.82
C TYR A 106 -5.61 -2.56 19.56
N GLU A 107 -6.37 -1.58 19.05
CA GLU A 107 -6.52 -0.26 19.69
C GLU A 107 -7.18 -0.35 21.08
N ALA A 108 -8.13 -1.27 21.25
CA ALA A 108 -8.80 -1.49 22.54
C ALA A 108 -7.94 -2.24 23.57
N TYR A 109 -6.68 -2.57 23.25
CA TYR A 109 -5.76 -3.21 24.18
C TYR A 109 -5.29 -2.21 25.25
N ASP A 110 -5.71 -2.44 26.49
CA ASP A 110 -5.25 -1.70 27.67
C ASP A 110 -4.32 -2.60 28.50
N PRO A 111 -3.00 -2.30 28.58
CA PRO A 111 -2.03 -3.10 29.32
C PRO A 111 -2.29 -3.09 30.84
N GLU A 112 -3.01 -2.09 31.38
CA GLU A 112 -3.31 -2.00 32.81
C GLU A 112 -4.55 -2.80 33.21
N LYS A 113 -5.45 -3.10 32.25
CA LYS A 113 -6.73 -3.80 32.50
C LYS A 113 -7.07 -4.77 31.36
N PRO A 114 -6.40 -5.92 31.26
CA PRO A 114 -6.63 -6.89 30.20
C PRO A 114 -8.00 -7.58 30.36
N LYS A 115 -9.04 -7.01 29.74
CA LYS A 115 -10.36 -7.63 29.62
C LYS A 115 -10.66 -7.91 28.16
N ILE A 116 -10.26 -9.10 27.71
CA ILE A 116 -10.42 -9.58 26.32
C ILE A 116 -11.88 -9.44 25.84
N GLY A 117 -12.86 -9.72 26.70
CA GLY A 117 -14.27 -9.57 26.33
C GLY A 117 -14.69 -8.13 25.97
N LYS A 118 -14.14 -7.12 26.66
CA LYS A 118 -14.39 -5.70 26.32
C LYS A 118 -13.68 -5.29 25.04
N GLN A 119 -12.47 -5.83 24.81
CA GLN A 119 -11.69 -5.61 23.60
C GLN A 119 -12.39 -6.16 22.36
N ILE A 120 -12.90 -7.40 22.43
CA ILE A 120 -13.69 -8.02 21.35
C ILE A 120 -14.98 -7.23 21.12
N ALA A 121 -15.72 -6.89 22.17
CA ALA A 121 -16.96 -6.13 22.04
C ALA A 121 -16.74 -4.76 21.38
N HIS A 122 -15.69 -4.03 21.79
CA HIS A 122 -15.32 -2.77 21.17
C HIS A 122 -14.95 -2.96 19.69
N GLY A 123 -14.12 -3.95 19.37
CA GLY A 123 -13.76 -4.27 17.99
C GLY A 123 -14.97 -4.58 17.12
N ILE A 124 -15.89 -5.43 17.59
CA ILE A 124 -17.10 -5.79 16.84
C ILE A 124 -18.01 -4.58 16.62
N VAL A 125 -18.28 -3.79 17.67
CA VAL A 125 -19.17 -2.63 17.56
C VAL A 125 -18.60 -1.60 16.60
N SER A 126 -17.31 -1.28 16.69
CA SER A 126 -16.66 -0.32 15.81
C SER A 126 -16.62 -0.79 14.36
N THR A 127 -16.32 -2.07 14.10
CA THR A 127 -16.38 -2.64 12.75
C THR A 127 -17.80 -2.66 12.20
N LEU A 128 -18.80 -2.97 13.02
CA LEU A 128 -20.19 -2.98 12.60
C LEU A 128 -20.67 -1.58 12.20
N ILE A 129 -20.22 -0.54 12.91
CA ILE A 129 -20.51 0.86 12.52
C ILE A 129 -19.93 1.16 11.12
N ILE A 130 -18.66 0.83 10.87
CA ILE A 130 -18.04 1.04 9.54
C ILE A 130 -18.77 0.24 8.46
N PHE A 131 -19.08 -1.03 8.72
CA PHE A 131 -19.78 -1.89 7.78
C PHE A 131 -21.17 -1.34 7.44
N VAL A 132 -21.93 -0.89 8.44
CA VAL A 132 -23.26 -0.29 8.23
C VAL A 132 -23.16 0.99 7.42
N ILE A 133 -22.18 1.86 7.70
CA ILE A 133 -21.95 3.08 6.90
C ILE A 133 -21.64 2.70 5.44
N PHE A 134 -20.73 1.75 5.22
CA PHE A 134 -20.37 1.29 3.88
C PHE A 134 -21.58 0.69 3.15
N ALA A 135 -22.38 -0.15 3.82
CA ALA A 135 -23.57 -0.77 3.26
C ALA A 135 -24.66 0.25 2.93
N LEU A 136 -24.88 1.25 3.79
CA LEU A 136 -25.83 2.33 3.54
C LEU A 136 -25.42 3.19 2.34
N VAL A 137 -24.16 3.61 2.28
CA VAL A 137 -23.64 4.39 1.15
C VAL A 137 -23.76 3.59 -0.15
N THR A 138 -23.27 2.36 -0.16
CA THR A 138 -23.31 1.49 -1.36
C THR A 138 -24.74 1.19 -1.79
N GLY A 139 -25.64 0.89 -0.85
CA GLY A 139 -27.04 0.60 -1.14
C GLY A 139 -27.82 1.80 -1.67
N LEU A 140 -27.63 2.99 -1.10
CA LEU A 140 -28.25 4.22 -1.59
C LEU A 140 -27.74 4.60 -2.98
N CYS A 141 -26.44 4.48 -3.22
CA CYS A 141 -25.85 4.75 -4.52
C CYS A 141 -26.30 3.73 -5.57
N TYR A 142 -26.41 2.44 -5.22
CA TYR A 142 -26.96 1.41 -6.11
C TYR A 142 -28.41 1.70 -6.51
N TRP A 143 -29.24 2.12 -5.55
CA TRP A 143 -30.64 2.45 -5.81
C TRP A 143 -30.81 3.63 -6.78
N LYS A 144 -29.89 4.60 -6.75
CA LYS A 144 -29.98 5.82 -7.60
C LYS A 144 -29.20 5.72 -8.91
N VAL A 145 -28.06 5.03 -8.95
CA VAL A 145 -27.07 5.07 -10.03
C VAL A 145 -26.61 3.64 -10.43
N GLY A 146 -27.39 2.61 -10.12
CA GLY A 146 -27.08 1.20 -10.42
C GLY A 146 -27.21 0.78 -11.88
N VAL A 147 -27.05 1.72 -12.82
CA VAL A 147 -27.27 1.49 -14.25
C VAL A 147 -26.06 1.99 -15.04
N SER A 148 -25.56 1.15 -15.95
CA SER A 148 -24.48 1.48 -16.86
C SER A 148 -25.04 1.97 -18.18
N GLN A 149 -24.53 3.09 -18.68
CA GLN A 149 -24.89 3.68 -19.97
C GLN A 149 -23.70 3.53 -20.91
N ILE A 150 -23.82 2.65 -21.91
CA ILE A 150 -22.79 2.45 -22.92
C ILE A 150 -23.21 3.22 -24.17
N LYS A 151 -22.40 4.20 -24.55
CA LYS A 151 -22.57 4.92 -25.82
C LYS A 151 -22.06 4.04 -26.95
N PHE A 152 -22.85 3.90 -28.01
CA PHE A 152 -22.44 3.20 -29.21
C PHE A 152 -23.01 3.90 -30.45
N GLU A 153 -22.29 3.80 -31.55
CA GLU A 153 -22.76 4.30 -32.84
C GLU A 153 -23.64 3.22 -33.48
N ALA A 154 -24.92 3.52 -33.65
CA ALA A 154 -25.86 2.64 -34.32
C ALA A 154 -25.82 2.89 -35.83
N PHE A 155 -25.71 1.81 -36.60
CA PHE A 155 -25.82 1.85 -38.05
C PHE A 155 -27.30 1.71 -38.45
N ALA A 156 -27.91 2.79 -38.91
CA ALA A 156 -29.21 2.73 -39.56
C ALA A 156 -29.02 2.67 -41.08
N THR A 157 -29.44 1.57 -41.71
CA THR A 157 -29.52 1.46 -43.17
C THR A 157 -30.98 1.36 -43.60
N GLY A 158 -31.38 2.17 -44.58
CA GLY A 158 -32.68 2.06 -45.25
C GLY A 158 -32.52 1.48 -46.66
N PRO A 159 -33.45 0.64 -47.14
CA PRO A 159 -33.41 0.18 -48.53
C PRO A 159 -33.68 1.36 -49.48
N GLN A 160 -32.75 1.63 -50.40
CA GLN A 160 -32.93 2.60 -51.48
C GLN A 160 -32.94 1.88 -52.83
N LEU A 161 -33.86 2.30 -53.71
CA LEU A 161 -33.89 1.86 -55.11
C LEU A 161 -32.78 2.60 -55.87
N LEU A 162 -31.65 1.94 -56.10
CA LEU A 162 -30.55 2.46 -56.94
C LEU A 162 -30.67 1.91 -58.37
N PRO A 163 -30.43 2.72 -59.42
CA PRO A 163 -30.30 2.22 -60.78
C PRO A 163 -29.10 1.25 -60.85
N VAL A 164 -29.26 0.12 -61.54
CA VAL A 164 -28.19 -0.86 -61.74
C VAL A 164 -27.17 -0.32 -62.74
N THR A 165 -26.31 0.59 -62.29
CA THR A 165 -25.03 0.89 -62.95
C THR A 165 -23.93 0.15 -62.21
N ASN A 166 -22.98 -0.46 -62.94
CA ASN A 166 -21.93 -1.38 -62.47
C ASN A 166 -20.89 -0.79 -61.48
N ALA A 167 -21.31 0.02 -60.52
CA ALA A 167 -20.52 0.43 -59.37
C ALA A 167 -21.26 -0.06 -58.13
N GLY A 168 -20.55 -0.76 -57.24
CA GLY A 168 -21.11 -1.56 -56.15
C GLY A 168 -22.13 -0.85 -55.25
N ILE A 169 -22.84 -1.66 -54.47
CA ILE A 169 -23.84 -1.23 -53.48
C ILE A 169 -23.21 -0.15 -52.58
N LEU A 170 -23.57 1.11 -52.81
CA LEU A 170 -23.18 2.24 -51.97
C LEU A 170 -24.23 2.36 -50.86
N ASN A 171 -23.94 1.77 -49.70
CA ASN A 171 -24.70 2.01 -48.48
C ASN A 171 -24.37 3.43 -47.99
N ASN A 172 -25.31 4.38 -48.11
CA ASN A 172 -25.21 5.65 -47.40
C ASN A 172 -25.58 5.39 -45.92
N GLY A 173 -24.59 5.07 -45.09
CA GLY A 173 -24.79 4.89 -43.66
C GLY A 173 -24.87 6.23 -42.96
N THR A 174 -26.00 6.54 -42.34
CA THR A 174 -26.09 7.59 -41.32
C THR A 174 -25.75 6.97 -39.96
N TYR A 175 -24.78 7.56 -39.26
CA TYR A 175 -24.44 7.19 -37.90
C TYR A 175 -25.39 7.90 -36.94
N GLU A 176 -26.02 7.15 -36.04
CA GLU A 176 -26.80 7.71 -34.94
C GLU A 176 -26.16 7.35 -33.61
N ASP A 177 -25.93 8.36 -32.77
CA ASP A 177 -25.49 8.15 -31.39
C ASP A 177 -26.62 7.51 -30.59
N ALA A 178 -26.42 6.26 -30.19
CA ALA A 178 -27.35 5.52 -29.37
C ALA A 178 -26.76 5.21 -27.99
N THR A 179 -27.64 5.05 -26.99
CA THR A 179 -27.24 4.69 -25.62
C THR A 179 -27.90 3.38 -25.21
N LEU A 180 -27.08 2.41 -24.83
CA LEU A 180 -27.52 1.14 -24.29
C LEU A 180 -27.51 1.21 -22.77
N VAL A 181 -28.66 0.95 -22.14
CA VAL A 181 -28.85 1.01 -20.70
C VAL A 181 -28.83 -0.42 -20.15
N ILE A 182 -27.79 -0.78 -19.39
CA ILE A 182 -27.61 -2.12 -18.80
C ILE A 182 -27.67 -2.03 -17.28
N ASN A 183 -28.54 -2.84 -16.67
CA ASN A 183 -28.62 -2.95 -15.22
C ASN A 183 -27.38 -3.67 -14.66
N VAL A 184 -26.69 -3.04 -13.72
CA VAL A 184 -25.50 -3.61 -13.10
C VAL A 184 -25.92 -4.53 -11.96
N THR A 185 -25.28 -5.69 -11.85
CA THR A 185 -25.52 -6.60 -10.72
C THR A 185 -25.01 -5.94 -9.43
N PHE A 186 -25.67 -6.23 -8.30
CA PHE A 186 -25.28 -5.67 -7.02
C PHE A 186 -23.82 -6.01 -6.65
N THR A 187 -23.36 -7.22 -6.99
CA THR A 187 -21.97 -7.66 -6.77
C THR A 187 -20.98 -6.75 -7.51
N THR A 188 -21.16 -6.54 -8.81
CA THR A 188 -20.27 -5.69 -9.60
C THR A 188 -20.27 -4.26 -9.07
N TYR A 189 -21.43 -3.77 -8.63
CA TYR A 189 -21.53 -2.44 -8.04
C TYR A 189 -20.75 -2.31 -6.72
N CYS A 190 -20.86 -3.30 -5.82
CA CYS A 190 -20.11 -3.33 -4.57
C CYS A 190 -18.59 -3.32 -4.82
N MET A 191 -18.12 -4.11 -5.78
CA MET A 191 -16.70 -4.14 -6.14
C MET A 191 -16.25 -2.81 -6.76
N GLY A 192 -17.07 -2.18 -7.59
CA GLY A 192 -16.83 -0.83 -8.11
C GLY A 192 -16.69 0.21 -6.99
N MET A 193 -17.55 0.16 -5.99
CA MET A 193 -17.47 1.04 -4.82
C MET A 193 -16.20 0.80 -3.99
N LEU A 194 -15.80 -0.45 -3.77
CA LEU A 194 -14.55 -0.78 -3.10
C LEU A 194 -13.33 -0.27 -3.88
N CYS A 195 -13.32 -0.43 -5.21
CA CYS A 195 -12.27 0.11 -6.06
C CYS A 195 -12.23 1.64 -5.99
N PHE A 196 -13.39 2.32 -5.98
CA PHE A 196 -13.47 3.77 -5.84
C PHE A 196 -12.84 4.25 -4.53
N PHE A 197 -13.22 3.67 -3.38
CA PHE A 197 -12.58 4.00 -2.11
C PHE A 197 -11.10 3.60 -2.08
N GLY A 198 -10.76 2.47 -2.70
CA GLY A 198 -9.39 2.01 -2.87
C GLY A 198 -8.52 3.03 -3.60
N TRP A 199 -9.03 3.66 -4.66
CA TRP A 199 -8.33 4.73 -5.37
C TRP A 199 -8.06 5.94 -4.47
N ILE A 200 -9.01 6.34 -3.62
CA ILE A 200 -8.80 7.44 -2.66
C ILE A 200 -7.63 7.11 -1.72
N PHE A 201 -7.63 5.92 -1.10
CA PHE A 201 -6.53 5.48 -0.24
C PHE A 201 -5.22 5.35 -1.00
N PHE A 202 -5.27 4.89 -2.24
CA PHE A 202 -4.10 4.78 -3.11
C PHE A 202 -3.48 6.15 -3.42
N PHE A 203 -4.28 7.21 -3.62
CA PHE A 203 -3.73 8.56 -3.80
C PHE A 203 -2.95 9.04 -2.56
N PHE A 204 -3.49 8.82 -1.37
CA PHE A 204 -2.82 9.22 -0.12
C PHE A 204 -1.59 8.35 0.18
N TYR A 205 -1.72 7.02 0.16
CA TYR A 205 -0.65 6.13 0.59
C TYR A 205 0.32 5.77 -0.55
N GLY A 206 -0.20 5.50 -1.74
CA GLY A 206 0.59 5.17 -2.93
C GLY A 206 1.38 6.38 -3.43
N GLY A 207 0.73 7.55 -3.57
CA GLY A 207 1.40 8.77 -4.01
C GLY A 207 2.48 9.23 -3.03
N VAL A 208 2.18 9.29 -1.73
CA VAL A 208 3.19 9.66 -0.72
C VAL A 208 4.31 8.61 -0.67
N GLY A 209 4.00 7.31 -0.73
CA GLY A 209 5.00 6.25 -0.64
C GLY A 209 5.99 6.25 -1.80
N VAL A 210 5.47 6.24 -3.04
CA VAL A 210 6.27 6.12 -4.27
C VAL A 210 7.16 7.34 -4.48
N THR A 211 6.68 8.55 -4.12
CA THR A 211 7.43 9.78 -4.36
C THR A 211 8.29 10.20 -3.16
N SER A 212 7.76 10.13 -1.93
CA SER A 212 8.49 10.66 -0.76
C SER A 212 9.69 9.81 -0.35
N TYR A 213 9.61 8.48 -0.47
CA TYR A 213 10.69 7.60 -0.01
C TYR A 213 11.97 7.76 -0.86
N PRO A 214 11.91 7.70 -2.21
CA PRO A 214 13.07 7.96 -3.04
C PRO A 214 13.64 9.38 -2.85
N ILE A 215 12.79 10.41 -2.80
CA ILE A 215 13.23 11.80 -2.62
C ILE A 215 13.98 11.96 -1.29
N ARG A 216 13.44 11.43 -0.20
CA ARG A 216 14.10 11.51 1.13
C ARG A 216 15.47 10.84 1.11
N LYS A 217 15.61 9.69 0.45
CA LYS A 217 16.88 8.97 0.35
C LYS A 217 17.90 9.69 -0.53
N LEU A 218 17.46 10.33 -1.62
CA LEU A 218 18.30 11.16 -2.47
C LEU A 218 18.80 12.41 -1.73
N LEU A 219 17.91 13.13 -1.05
CA LEU A 219 18.28 14.31 -0.25
C LEU A 219 19.15 13.99 0.97
N ALA A 220 19.03 12.77 1.51
CA ALA A 220 19.87 12.31 2.62
C ALA A 220 21.26 11.85 2.17
N PHE A 221 21.48 11.56 0.88
CA PHE A 221 22.74 11.03 0.38
C PHE A 221 23.96 11.95 0.58
N PRO A 222 23.84 13.29 0.39
CA PRO A 222 24.93 14.22 0.71
C PRO A 222 25.21 14.31 2.22
N LYS A 223 24.16 14.21 3.05
CA LYS A 223 24.23 14.30 4.52
C LYS A 223 24.59 12.97 5.20
N ARG A 224 25.01 11.95 4.44
CA ARG A 224 25.33 10.63 4.99
C ARG A 224 26.53 10.71 5.93
N VAL A 225 26.46 9.94 7.01
CA VAL A 225 27.57 9.80 7.95
C VAL A 225 28.70 9.01 7.27
N LYS A 226 29.88 9.63 7.21
CA LYS A 226 31.10 9.02 6.65
C LYS A 226 31.88 8.31 7.76
N ARG A 227 32.68 7.31 7.38
CA ARG A 227 33.55 6.61 8.32
C ARG A 227 34.54 7.58 8.95
N ILE A 228 34.65 7.53 10.28
CA ILE A 228 35.57 8.37 11.05
C ILE A 228 36.79 7.52 11.47
N GLY A 229 37.99 8.10 11.43
CA GLY A 229 39.22 7.45 11.91
C GLY A 229 39.30 7.40 13.43
N SER A 230 40.12 6.47 13.98
CA SER A 230 40.20 6.25 15.44
C SER A 230 40.60 7.50 16.23
N SER A 231 41.54 8.30 15.73
CA SER A 231 42.00 9.52 16.40
C SER A 231 40.87 10.55 16.54
N ARG A 232 40.14 10.81 15.46
CA ARG A 232 39.00 11.74 15.47
C ARG A 232 37.83 11.23 16.33
N PHE A 233 37.60 9.91 16.35
CA PHE A 233 36.61 9.32 17.24
C PHE A 233 36.92 9.59 18.71
N THR A 234 38.17 9.39 19.14
CA THR A 234 38.58 9.65 20.53
C THR A 234 38.42 11.13 20.90
N GLN A 235 38.78 12.04 20.00
CA GLN A 235 38.63 13.48 20.22
C GLN A 235 37.15 13.89 20.38
N GLU A 236 36.28 13.46 19.46
CA GLU A 236 34.85 13.79 19.50
C GLU A 236 34.15 13.13 20.71
N MET A 237 34.56 11.91 21.07
CA MET A 237 34.05 11.22 22.26
C MET A 237 34.48 11.94 23.55
N ALA A 238 35.70 12.50 23.62
CA ALA A 238 36.14 13.30 24.75
C ALA A 238 35.29 14.58 24.90
N ILE A 239 34.91 15.23 23.79
CA ILE A 239 34.00 16.40 23.81
C ILE A 239 32.61 16.01 24.33
N ILE A 240 32.07 14.87 23.87
CA ILE A 240 30.77 14.36 24.36
C ILE A 240 30.84 14.03 25.85
N LEU A 241 31.93 13.41 26.31
CA LEU A 241 32.15 13.10 27.72
C LEU A 241 32.17 14.38 28.58
N ALA A 242 32.91 15.40 28.15
CA ALA A 242 32.95 16.68 28.85
C ALA A 242 31.57 17.36 28.93
N LYS A 243 30.75 17.27 27.87
CA LYS A 243 29.36 17.74 27.90
C LYS A 243 28.47 16.93 28.85
N ALA A 244 28.65 15.62 28.90
CA ALA A 244 27.92 14.74 29.81
C ALA A 244 28.25 15.06 31.27
N GLU A 245 29.52 15.29 31.59
CA GLU A 245 29.97 15.71 32.92
C GLU A 245 29.37 17.06 33.32
N ALA A 246 29.34 18.04 32.41
CA ALA A 246 28.70 19.33 32.67
C ALA A 246 27.18 19.20 32.92
N LEU A 247 26.48 18.38 32.14
CA LEU A 247 25.05 18.10 32.35
C LEU A 247 24.81 17.36 33.67
N LEU A 248 25.69 16.45 34.04
CA LEU A 248 25.63 15.72 35.31
C LEU A 248 25.81 16.69 36.48
N GLU A 249 26.77 17.61 36.42
CA GLU A 249 26.97 18.62 37.45
C GLU A 249 25.74 19.53 37.60
N LEU A 250 25.18 20.01 36.48
CA LEU A 250 23.94 20.80 36.47
C LEU A 250 22.77 20.02 37.09
N SER A 251 22.66 18.72 36.79
CA SER A 251 21.61 17.86 37.36
C SER A 251 21.76 17.70 38.87
N LEU A 252 22.99 17.56 39.38
CA LEU A 252 23.28 17.47 40.81
C LEU A 252 23.00 18.79 41.54
N GLN A 253 23.37 19.93 40.94
CA GLN A 253 23.05 21.25 41.48
C GLN A 253 21.53 21.45 41.57
N LEU A 254 20.81 21.07 40.51
CA LEU A 254 19.36 21.16 40.48
C LEU A 254 18.69 20.21 41.48
N GLN A 255 19.24 19.01 41.67
CA GLN A 255 18.77 18.06 42.69
C GLN A 255 18.95 18.61 44.11
N LYS A 256 20.10 19.25 44.41
CA LYS A 256 20.34 19.92 45.69
C LYS A 256 19.32 21.04 45.95
N GLN A 257 18.99 21.81 44.92
CA GLN A 257 17.99 22.90 44.99
C GLN A 257 16.54 22.38 45.16
N CYS A 258 16.24 21.15 44.74
CA CYS A 258 14.89 20.58 44.74
C CYS A 258 14.60 19.58 45.86
N ARG A 259 15.41 19.55 46.93
CA ARG A 259 15.37 18.50 48.00
C ARG A 259 14.01 18.31 48.69
N SER A 260 13.12 19.30 48.72
CA SER A 260 11.82 19.21 49.40
C SER A 260 10.61 19.27 48.46
N ARG A 261 10.54 20.23 47.55
CA ARG A 261 9.39 20.42 46.65
C ARG A 261 9.84 20.91 45.28
N ILE A 262 9.43 20.22 44.22
CA ILE A 262 9.78 20.59 42.84
C ILE A 262 8.83 21.72 42.39
N SER A 263 9.35 22.96 42.37
CA SER A 263 8.65 24.11 41.78
C SER A 263 8.38 23.91 40.28
N ARG A 264 7.33 24.53 39.74
CA ARG A 264 6.97 24.47 38.31
C ARG A 264 8.10 24.94 37.39
N GLN A 265 8.90 25.92 37.83
CA GLN A 265 10.10 26.37 37.10
C GLN A 265 11.20 25.30 37.06
N ASN A 266 11.39 24.57 38.16
CA ASN A 266 12.39 23.50 38.23
C ASN A 266 11.97 22.28 37.41
N LYS A 267 10.67 21.98 37.29
CA LYS A 267 10.17 20.94 36.35
C LYS A 267 10.54 21.25 34.89
N SER A 268 10.43 22.51 34.47
CA SER A 268 10.84 22.93 33.13
C SER A 268 12.34 22.67 32.90
N LYS A 269 13.19 23.05 33.87
CA LYS A 269 14.64 22.81 33.82
C LYS A 269 14.98 21.32 33.76
N VAL A 270 14.30 20.47 34.52
CA VAL A 270 14.45 19.01 34.45
C VAL A 270 14.13 18.49 33.05
N ASN A 271 13.02 18.96 32.45
CA ASN A 271 12.63 18.54 31.10
C ASN A 271 13.65 18.99 30.04
N ILE A 272 14.21 20.20 30.18
CA ILE A 272 15.27 20.70 29.31
C ILE A 272 16.52 19.82 29.42
N ILE A 273 16.99 19.54 30.64
CA ILE A 273 18.15 18.67 30.87
C ILE A 273 17.90 17.28 30.28
N ARG A 274 16.70 16.72 30.49
CA ARG A 274 16.33 15.42 29.94
C ARG A 274 16.38 15.42 28.41
N ASN A 275 15.88 16.48 27.77
CA ASN A 275 15.94 16.64 26.32
C ASN A 275 17.39 16.74 25.82
N GLU A 276 18.24 17.51 26.50
CA GLU A 276 19.66 17.62 26.19
C GLU A 276 20.40 16.28 26.32
N VAL A 277 20.09 15.50 27.36
CA VAL A 277 20.63 14.13 27.52
C VAL A 277 20.21 13.25 26.36
N TYR A 278 18.94 13.27 25.95
CA TYR A 278 18.48 12.51 24.76
C TYR A 278 19.21 12.92 23.48
N ILE A 279 19.46 14.21 23.27
CA ILE A 279 20.20 14.71 22.11
C ILE A 279 21.66 14.25 22.17
N LEU A 280 22.28 14.29 23.35
CA LEU A 280 23.67 13.87 23.55
C LEU A 280 23.84 12.36 23.34
N GLU A 281 22.91 11.54 23.85
CA GLU A 281 22.87 10.10 23.59
C GLU A 281 22.71 9.82 22.09
N ALA A 282 21.85 10.57 21.39
CA ALA A 282 21.71 10.44 19.94
C ALA A 282 23.01 10.78 19.20
N GLN A 283 23.72 11.84 19.62
CA GLN A 283 25.03 12.22 19.08
C GLN A 283 26.09 11.12 19.33
N GLN A 284 26.14 10.57 20.54
CA GLN A 284 27.04 9.48 20.88
C GLN A 284 26.77 8.23 20.04
N ASN A 285 25.50 7.84 19.93
CA ASN A 285 25.10 6.70 19.10
C ASN A 285 25.45 6.92 17.62
N GLN A 286 25.26 8.14 17.10
CA GLN A 286 25.66 8.50 15.75
C GLN A 286 27.17 8.41 15.55
N LEU A 287 27.97 8.84 16.54
CA LEU A 287 29.42 8.77 16.51
C LEU A 287 29.92 7.31 16.56
N ILE A 288 29.35 6.49 17.43
CA ILE A 288 29.64 5.05 17.52
C ILE A 288 29.29 4.38 16.19
N TRP A 289 28.14 4.72 15.59
CA TRP A 289 27.75 4.22 14.28
C TRP A 289 28.72 4.67 13.18
N ALA A 290 29.19 5.91 13.22
CA ALA A 290 30.17 6.47 12.30
C ALA A 290 31.53 5.74 12.34
N TYR A 291 31.91 5.24 13.51
CA TYR A 291 33.15 4.49 13.70
C TYR A 291 33.00 3.01 13.36
N THR A 292 31.91 2.38 13.81
CA THR A 292 31.75 0.91 13.73
C THR A 292 31.09 0.43 12.44
N LYS A 293 30.10 1.17 11.92
CA LYS A 293 29.20 0.72 10.85
C LYS A 293 29.20 1.61 9.61
N ALA A 294 29.68 2.85 9.69
CA ALA A 294 29.66 3.76 8.55
C ALA A 294 30.68 3.38 7.47
N GLY A 295 30.28 3.55 6.22
CA GLY A 295 31.09 3.22 5.05
C GLY A 295 30.89 1.81 4.51
N GLY A 296 29.71 1.20 4.70
CA GLY A 296 29.31 -0.06 4.06
C GLY A 296 29.64 -0.09 2.55
N SER A 297 29.63 -1.27 1.95
CA SER A 297 30.22 -1.48 0.62
C SER A 297 29.78 -0.39 -0.39
N PRO A 298 30.72 0.19 -1.16
CA PRO A 298 30.39 1.23 -2.13
C PRO A 298 29.23 0.81 -3.06
N PHE A 299 29.17 -0.47 -3.41
CA PHE A 299 28.06 -1.05 -4.19
C PHE A 299 26.70 -0.88 -3.55
N ILE A 300 26.55 -1.09 -2.23
CA ILE A 300 25.25 -0.90 -1.54
C ILE A 300 24.88 0.58 -1.50
N VAL A 301 25.86 1.46 -1.29
CA VAL A 301 25.63 2.91 -1.16
C VAL A 301 25.25 3.54 -2.50
N TYR A 302 26.04 3.30 -3.54
CA TYR A 302 25.80 3.85 -4.88
C TYR A 302 24.72 3.08 -5.65
N GLY A 303 24.67 1.75 -5.52
CA GLY A 303 23.60 0.92 -6.07
C GLY A 303 22.25 1.25 -5.44
N GLY A 304 22.22 1.51 -4.13
CA GLY A 304 21.06 2.06 -3.45
C GLY A 304 20.63 3.38 -4.08
N LEU A 305 21.53 4.36 -4.24
CA LEU A 305 21.21 5.63 -4.89
C LEU A 305 20.64 5.45 -6.31
N ALA A 306 21.27 4.62 -7.15
CA ALA A 306 20.79 4.32 -8.49
C ALA A 306 19.37 3.74 -8.50
N MET A 307 19.07 2.81 -7.58
CA MET A 307 17.72 2.25 -7.44
C MET A 307 16.68 3.34 -7.12
N HIS A 308 16.99 4.27 -6.20
CA HIS A 308 16.06 5.35 -5.88
C HIS A 308 15.85 6.31 -7.07
N ILE A 309 16.87 6.55 -7.90
CA ILE A 309 16.72 7.35 -9.14
C ILE A 309 15.79 6.63 -10.12
N ILE A 310 15.98 5.33 -10.34
CA ILE A 310 15.12 4.53 -11.22
C ILE A 310 13.68 4.54 -10.69
N CYS A 311 13.49 4.27 -9.40
CA CYS A 311 12.18 4.26 -8.77
C CYS A 311 11.47 5.63 -8.88
N LEU A 312 12.20 6.74 -8.68
CA LEU A 312 11.66 8.08 -8.88
C LEU A 312 11.29 8.33 -10.35
N GLY A 313 12.16 7.93 -11.29
CA GLY A 313 11.92 8.06 -12.72
C GLY A 313 10.68 7.28 -13.17
N THR A 314 10.55 6.02 -12.75
CA THR A 314 9.36 5.19 -13.01
C THR A 314 8.11 5.81 -12.39
N GLY A 315 8.20 6.34 -11.17
CA GLY A 315 7.08 7.02 -10.53
C GLY A 315 6.59 8.26 -11.32
N ILE A 316 7.52 9.10 -11.78
CA ILE A 316 7.21 10.27 -12.60
C ILE A 316 6.61 9.86 -13.95
N ALA A 317 7.22 8.88 -14.63
CA ALA A 317 6.73 8.38 -15.91
C ALA A 317 5.31 7.81 -15.80
N TRP A 318 5.03 7.10 -14.70
CA TRP A 318 3.71 6.55 -14.45
C TRP A 318 2.64 7.63 -14.20
N ILE A 319 2.96 8.66 -13.41
CA ILE A 319 2.07 9.81 -13.20
C ILE A 319 1.81 10.55 -14.52
N LEU A 320 2.87 10.76 -15.31
CA LEU A 320 2.78 11.43 -16.60
C LEU A 320 1.94 10.61 -17.59
N HIS A 321 2.09 9.28 -17.59
CA HIS A 321 1.26 8.40 -18.41
C HIS A 321 -0.23 8.54 -18.06
N ILE A 322 -0.60 8.47 -16.78
CA ILE A 322 -1.99 8.65 -16.33
C ILE A 322 -2.51 10.04 -16.74
N PHE A 323 -1.70 11.09 -16.57
CA PHE A 323 -2.10 12.45 -16.89
C PHE A 323 -2.32 12.66 -18.39
N ILE A 324 -1.39 12.19 -19.24
CA ILE A 324 -1.51 12.31 -20.69
C ILE A 324 -2.72 11.52 -21.19
N TYR A 325 -2.87 10.28 -20.72
CA TYR A 325 -3.97 9.41 -21.10
C TYR A 325 -5.33 10.05 -20.80
N ASN A 326 -5.54 10.49 -19.56
CA ASN A 326 -6.83 11.06 -19.14
C ASN A 326 -7.12 12.45 -19.73
N THR A 327 -6.11 13.21 -20.19
CA THR A 327 -6.31 14.58 -20.67
C THR A 327 -6.44 14.65 -22.19
N PHE A 328 -5.70 13.80 -22.90
CA PHE A 328 -5.60 13.88 -24.35
C PHE A 328 -6.29 12.73 -25.09
N ASP A 329 -6.87 11.76 -24.36
CA ASP A 329 -7.38 10.49 -24.92
C ASP A 329 -6.39 9.87 -25.93
N ALA A 330 -5.10 10.11 -25.69
CA ALA A 330 -4.02 9.68 -26.55
C ALA A 330 -3.68 8.25 -26.18
N ASP A 331 -4.39 7.30 -26.77
CA ASP A 331 -4.00 5.90 -26.73
C ASP A 331 -2.62 5.74 -27.40
N PRO A 332 -1.61 5.17 -26.71
CA PRO A 332 -0.38 4.74 -27.36
C PRO A 332 -0.54 3.45 -28.18
N PHE A 333 -1.78 2.95 -28.36
CA PHE A 333 -2.12 1.74 -29.10
C PHE A 333 -3.26 1.95 -30.09
#